data_AF-A0A9P8XXD6-F1
#
_entry.id   AF-A0A9P8XXD6-F1
#
_cell.length_a   1.000
_cell.length_b   1.000
_cell.length_c   1.000
_cell.angle_alpha   90.00
_cell.angle_beta   90.00
_cell.angle_gamma   90.00
#
_symmetry.space_group_name_H-M   'P 1'
#
loop_
_entity.id
_entity.type
_entity.pdbx_description
1 polymer ?
#
loop_
_entity_poly.entity_id
_entity_poly.type
_entity_poly.pdbx_seq_one_letter_code
_entity_poly.pdbx_strand_id
1 'polypeptide(L)'
;MSIVALSDDTSQSHIEIEDLHRLAASLNFKITSDKDADVYLLMLRSFESDVLGGQPREYYKPEPNDNPMNVWSYCCNLAAARPISDVLKGRSVMIKDSISVGGLLTTLGTHLEILSKDEKLPLSPIDVTVVSRLLTAGAVIKSTSTCENFYASPLLWTSASRPVYHPLLHGHTAGGSSSGSCALVAANALVVAGRDSNDSYTSFGPTVELAIGTD
;
A
#
# COMPACT_ATOMS: atom_id res chain seq x y z
N MET A 1 10.92 -1.37 -7.04
CA MET A 1 11.07 -0.16 -7.92
C MET A 1 10.90 1.15 -7.10
N SER A 2 11.90 2.05 -7.01
CA SER A 2 11.78 3.28 -6.18
C SER A 2 11.18 4.47 -6.93
N ILE A 3 10.05 4.99 -6.45
CA ILE A 3 9.46 6.27 -6.89
C ILE A 3 10.04 7.37 -6.01
N VAL A 4 10.87 8.25 -6.58
CA VAL A 4 11.36 9.48 -5.94
C VAL A 4 10.28 10.55 -6.14
N ALA A 5 9.85 11.16 -5.04
CA ALA A 5 8.94 12.30 -5.05
C ALA A 5 9.68 13.54 -4.58
N LEU A 6 9.68 14.58 -5.42
CA LEU A 6 10.02 15.92 -5.02
C LEU A 6 8.88 16.42 -4.13
N SER A 7 9.20 16.84 -2.91
CA SER A 7 8.31 17.71 -2.17
C SER A 7 8.30 19.08 -2.85
N ASP A 8 7.15 19.75 -2.87
CA ASP A 8 7.06 21.12 -3.39
C ASP A 8 8.03 22.04 -2.61
N ASP A 9 8.42 23.19 -3.18
CA ASP A 9 9.36 24.20 -2.62
C ASP A 9 9.07 24.67 -1.17
N THR A 10 7.98 24.17 -0.56
CA THR A 10 7.55 24.43 0.80
C THR A 10 8.06 23.42 1.84
N SER A 11 8.58 22.26 1.44
CA SER A 11 9.11 21.24 2.36
C SER A 11 10.64 21.31 2.37
N GLN A 12 11.20 21.84 3.46
CA GLN A 12 12.65 21.89 3.66
C GLN A 12 13.12 20.55 4.22
N SER A 13 13.89 19.84 3.41
CA SER A 13 14.63 18.66 3.85
C SER A 13 15.61 19.01 4.98
N HIS A 14 15.77 18.12 5.96
CA HIS A 14 16.81 18.26 6.98
C HIS A 14 18.12 17.55 6.59
N ILE A 15 18.14 16.83 5.47
CA ILE A 15 19.33 16.14 4.95
C ILE A 15 20.10 17.10 4.03
N GLU A 16 21.33 17.41 4.43
CA GLU A 16 22.24 18.26 3.64
C GLU A 16 23.32 17.45 2.93
N ILE A 17 24.04 18.11 2.01
CA ILE A 17 25.10 17.47 1.22
C ILE A 17 26.24 16.95 2.11
N GLU A 18 26.49 17.60 3.25
CA GLU A 18 27.46 17.15 4.25
C GLU A 18 27.06 15.81 4.88
N ASP A 19 25.76 15.55 5.07
CA ASP A 19 25.26 14.29 5.61
C ASP A 19 25.45 13.15 4.61
N LEU A 20 25.20 13.43 3.32
CA LEU A 20 25.47 12.51 2.22
C LEU A 20 26.97 12.15 2.17
N HIS A 21 27.86 13.13 2.25
CA HIS A 21 29.31 12.87 2.25
C HIS A 21 29.77 12.12 3.50
N ARG A 22 29.18 12.41 4.67
CA ARG A 22 29.46 11.69 5.92
C ARG A 22 29.04 10.23 5.83
N LEU A 23 27.88 9.95 5.26
CA LEU A 23 27.38 8.59 5.02
C LEU A 23 28.22 7.85 3.97
N ALA A 24 28.59 8.51 2.87
CA ALA A 24 29.47 7.92 1.87
C ALA A 24 30.82 7.53 2.50
N ALA A 25 31.41 8.42 3.29
CA ALA A 25 32.68 8.17 3.98
C ALA A 25 32.59 7.02 5.00
N SER A 26 31.48 6.92 5.76
CA SER A 26 31.30 5.82 6.72
C SER A 26 31.18 4.45 6.04
N LEU A 27 30.75 4.43 4.77
CA LEU A 27 30.68 3.24 3.92
C LEU A 27 31.95 3.03 3.07
N ASN A 28 33.02 3.80 3.31
CA ASN A 28 34.26 3.81 2.51
C ASN A 28 34.06 4.12 1.02
N PHE A 29 33.03 4.90 0.70
CA PHE A 29 32.74 5.38 -0.63
C PHE A 29 33.06 6.88 -0.74
N LYS A 30 33.54 7.32 -1.91
CA LYS A 30 33.78 8.74 -2.20
C LYS A 30 32.98 9.15 -3.42
N ILE A 31 32.07 10.09 -3.24
CA ILE A 31 31.33 10.72 -4.34
C ILE A 31 32.26 11.76 -4.96
N THR A 32 32.63 11.58 -6.23
CA THR A 32 33.61 12.42 -6.93
C THR A 32 32.97 13.36 -7.96
N SER A 33 31.69 13.15 -8.26
CA SER A 33 30.91 13.90 -9.25
C SER A 33 29.83 14.70 -8.54
N ASP A 34 29.82 16.02 -8.71
CA ASP A 34 28.78 16.90 -8.14
C ASP A 34 27.40 16.51 -8.66
N LYS A 35 27.31 16.07 -9.92
CA LYS A 35 26.06 15.58 -10.52
C LYS A 35 25.53 14.31 -9.81
N ASP A 36 26.43 13.42 -9.40
CA ASP A 36 26.03 12.21 -8.67
C ASP A 36 25.63 12.56 -7.24
N ALA A 37 26.33 13.52 -6.61
CA ALA A 37 25.97 14.05 -5.30
C ALA A 37 24.54 14.63 -5.30
N ASP A 38 24.19 15.43 -6.31
CA ASP A 38 22.84 16.00 -6.45
C ASP A 38 21.76 14.92 -6.59
N VAL A 39 22.03 13.88 -7.40
CA VAL A 39 21.08 12.76 -7.60
C VAL A 39 20.91 11.94 -6.33
N TYR A 40 22.00 11.64 -5.61
CA TYR A 40 21.94 10.90 -4.36
C TYR A 40 21.29 11.71 -3.25
N LEU A 41 21.57 13.01 -3.19
CA LEU A 41 20.92 13.90 -2.25
C LEU A 41 19.42 13.95 -2.53
N LEU A 42 19.01 14.13 -3.79
CA LEU A 42 17.61 14.07 -4.18
C LEU A 42 16.94 12.74 -3.78
N MET A 43 17.62 11.61 -3.99
CA MET A 43 17.11 10.31 -3.59
C MET A 43 16.94 10.22 -2.06
N LEU A 44 17.94 10.66 -1.28
CA LEU A 44 17.87 10.68 0.18
C LEU A 44 16.73 11.55 0.70
N ARG A 45 16.60 12.77 0.16
CA ARG A 45 15.54 13.70 0.52
C ARG A 45 14.15 13.16 0.20
N SER A 46 14.01 12.36 -0.85
CA SER A 46 12.74 11.72 -1.18
C SER A 46 12.29 10.63 -0.20
N PHE A 47 13.18 10.16 0.68
CA PHE A 47 12.82 9.28 1.79
C PHE A 47 12.35 10.03 3.03
N GLU A 48 12.54 11.35 3.09
CA GLU A 48 11.91 12.14 4.14
C GLU A 48 10.42 12.19 3.86
N SER A 49 9.66 11.73 4.85
CA SER A 49 8.22 11.88 4.87
C SER A 49 7.90 12.76 6.06
N ASP A 50 7.14 13.83 5.81
CA ASP A 50 6.53 14.56 6.91
C ASP A 50 5.57 13.61 7.62
N VAL A 51 5.80 13.40 8.93
CA VAL A 51 4.84 12.72 9.80
C VAL A 51 3.66 13.66 9.97
N LEU A 52 2.75 13.65 9.00
CA LEU A 52 1.45 14.28 9.13
C LEU A 52 0.69 13.47 10.17
N GLY A 53 0.76 13.92 11.43
CA GLY A 53 -0.08 13.45 12.52
C GLY A 53 -1.55 13.63 12.13
N GLY A 54 -2.13 12.58 11.56
CA GLY A 54 -3.52 12.56 11.14
C GLY A 54 -4.46 12.40 12.32
N GLN A 55 -5.68 12.91 12.17
CA GLN A 55 -6.80 12.50 13.00
C GLN A 55 -6.93 10.97 12.99
N PRO A 56 -7.41 10.34 14.08
CA PRO A 56 -7.61 8.90 14.10
C PRO A 56 -8.49 8.48 12.92
N ARG A 57 -8.00 7.51 12.15
CA ARG A 57 -8.68 6.95 10.99
C ARG A 57 -9.39 5.68 11.40
N GLU A 58 -10.64 5.56 10.98
CA GLU A 58 -11.42 4.35 11.19
C GLU A 58 -11.01 3.27 10.20
N TYR A 59 -10.80 2.06 10.72
CA TYR A 59 -10.58 0.86 9.93
C TYR A 59 -11.23 -0.32 10.64
N TYR A 60 -11.53 -1.37 9.88
CA TYR A 60 -12.13 -2.59 10.42
C TYR A 60 -11.69 -3.82 9.62
N LYS A 61 -11.73 -4.98 10.26
CA LYS A 61 -11.52 -6.26 9.56
C LYS A 61 -12.84 -6.67 8.89
N PRO A 62 -12.84 -7.01 7.59
CA PRO A 62 -14.07 -7.40 6.90
C PRO A 62 -14.60 -8.73 7.44
N GLU A 63 -15.92 -8.88 7.42
CA GLU A 63 -16.55 -10.17 7.70
C GLU A 63 -16.22 -11.18 6.58
N PRO A 64 -16.14 -12.49 6.88
CA PRO A 64 -15.81 -13.50 5.88
C PRO A 64 -16.71 -13.49 4.64
N ASN A 65 -18.00 -13.17 4.82
CA ASN A 65 -18.97 -13.10 3.72
C ASN A 65 -18.75 -11.91 2.78
N ASP A 66 -18.16 -10.82 3.28
CA ASP A 66 -17.81 -9.63 2.48
C ASP A 66 -16.42 -9.75 1.84
N ASN A 67 -15.70 -10.84 2.13
CA ASN A 67 -14.35 -11.10 1.65
C ASN A 67 -14.16 -12.56 1.17
N PRO A 68 -15.01 -13.04 0.22
CA PRO A 68 -15.02 -14.44 -0.20
C PRO A 68 -13.67 -14.89 -0.81
N MET A 69 -12.95 -13.97 -1.46
CA MET A 69 -11.63 -14.23 -2.06
C MET A 69 -10.45 -13.99 -1.10
N ASN A 70 -10.69 -13.57 0.14
CA ASN A 70 -9.65 -13.16 1.11
C ASN A 70 -8.72 -12.04 0.59
N VAL A 71 -9.22 -11.14 -0.25
CA VAL A 71 -8.48 -10.04 -0.87
C VAL A 71 -8.33 -8.81 0.03
N TRP A 72 -9.30 -8.60 0.92
CA TRP A 72 -9.35 -7.47 1.84
C TRP A 72 -8.60 -7.80 3.15
N SER A 73 -7.65 -6.95 3.55
CA SER A 73 -6.94 -7.09 4.84
C SER A 73 -7.65 -6.27 5.94
N TYR A 74 -7.50 -4.95 5.91
CA TYR A 74 -8.29 -4.02 6.74
C TYR A 74 -8.98 -2.99 5.85
N CYS A 75 -10.30 -2.91 5.96
CA CYS A 75 -11.14 -1.99 5.23
C CYS A 75 -11.16 -0.61 5.90
N CYS A 76 -11.33 0.43 5.10
CA CYS A 76 -11.45 1.81 5.51
C CYS A 76 -12.24 2.61 4.46
N ASN A 77 -12.43 3.90 4.70
CA ASN A 77 -13.00 4.81 3.71
C ASN A 77 -12.31 6.17 3.81
N LEU A 78 -11.08 6.25 3.29
CA LEU A 78 -10.25 7.42 3.41
C LEU A 78 -10.32 8.27 2.14
N ALA A 79 -10.63 9.55 2.32
CA ALA A 79 -10.61 10.55 1.27
C ALA A 79 -10.04 11.85 1.85
N ALA A 80 -9.30 12.62 1.03
CA ALA A 80 -8.88 13.95 1.46
C ALA A 80 -10.11 14.86 1.58
N ALA A 81 -10.21 15.60 2.70
CA ALA A 81 -11.29 16.57 2.89
C ALA A 81 -11.24 17.71 1.86
N ARG A 82 -10.03 18.06 1.41
CA ARG A 82 -9.76 19.07 0.36
C ARG A 82 -8.64 18.54 -0.54
N PRO A 83 -8.95 17.73 -1.55
CA PRO A 83 -7.94 17.27 -2.50
C PRO A 83 -7.45 18.47 -3.34
N ILE A 84 -6.20 18.42 -3.77
CA ILE A 84 -5.55 19.46 -4.59
C ILE A 84 -5.97 19.32 -6.05
N SER A 85 -6.29 18.09 -6.48
CA SER A 85 -6.75 17.75 -7.83
C SER A 85 -7.92 16.76 -7.75
N ASP A 86 -8.74 16.69 -8.80
CA ASP A 86 -9.90 15.81 -8.89
C ASP A 86 -9.78 14.73 -9.98
N VAL A 87 -8.57 14.51 -10.51
CA VAL A 87 -8.31 13.53 -11.58
C VAL A 87 -8.73 12.10 -11.20
N LEU A 88 -8.67 11.75 -9.91
CA LEU A 88 -9.11 10.45 -9.39
C LEU A 88 -10.43 10.54 -8.60
N LYS A 89 -11.18 11.63 -8.72
CA LYS A 89 -12.43 11.82 -8.00
C LYS A 89 -13.42 10.69 -8.29
N GLY A 90 -13.92 10.08 -7.21
CA GLY A 90 -14.87 8.97 -7.28
C GLY A 90 -14.23 7.60 -7.54
N ARG A 91 -12.92 7.53 -7.78
CA ARG A 91 -12.21 6.27 -8.00
C ARG A 91 -11.87 5.62 -6.66
N SER A 92 -12.23 4.35 -6.51
CA SER A 92 -11.84 3.52 -5.37
C SER A 92 -10.47 2.89 -5.61
N VAL A 93 -9.62 2.91 -4.58
CA VAL A 93 -8.27 2.35 -4.62
C VAL A 93 -8.02 1.45 -3.43
N MET A 94 -7.37 0.31 -3.69
CA MET A 94 -6.82 -0.55 -2.65
C MET A 94 -5.29 -0.45 -2.61
N ILE A 95 -4.72 -0.54 -1.42
CA ILE A 95 -3.28 -0.38 -1.18
C ILE A 95 -2.70 -1.71 -0.69
N LYS A 96 -1.63 -2.24 -1.28
CA LYS A 96 -1.02 -3.46 -0.75
C LYS A 96 -0.58 -3.28 0.69
N ASP A 97 -0.76 -4.31 1.53
CA ASP A 97 -0.46 -4.26 2.97
C ASP A 97 1.05 -4.23 3.31
N SER A 98 1.92 -3.91 2.33
CA SER A 98 3.32 -3.39 2.48
C SER A 98 3.45 -1.91 2.53
N ILE A 99 2.44 -1.22 2.05
CA ILE A 99 2.52 0.19 1.79
C ILE A 99 1.83 0.86 2.96
N SER A 100 2.61 1.55 3.79
CA SER A 100 2.10 2.20 4.99
C SER A 100 1.04 3.24 4.65
N VAL A 101 -0.17 3.00 5.15
CA VAL A 101 -1.28 3.95 5.17
C VAL A 101 -1.40 4.47 6.58
N GLY A 102 -1.24 5.78 6.78
CA GLY A 102 -1.22 6.41 8.08
C GLY A 102 -2.49 6.10 8.87
N GLY A 103 -2.34 5.74 10.14
CA GLY A 103 -3.45 5.39 11.04
C GLY A 103 -4.08 4.02 10.83
N LEU A 104 -3.65 3.25 9.81
CA LEU A 104 -4.11 1.87 9.56
C LEU A 104 -3.05 0.85 10.00
N LEU A 105 -3.48 -0.39 10.21
CA LEU A 105 -2.55 -1.50 10.41
C LEU A 105 -1.76 -1.76 9.13
N THR A 106 -0.54 -2.24 9.32
CA THR A 106 0.30 -2.78 8.26
C THR A 106 0.81 -4.14 8.74
N THR A 107 0.24 -5.23 8.22
CA THR A 107 0.50 -6.58 8.75
C THR A 107 1.59 -7.34 8.04
N LEU A 108 2.04 -6.82 6.90
CA LEU A 108 2.97 -7.49 6.02
C LEU A 108 2.59 -8.91 5.59
N GLY A 109 1.29 -9.22 5.59
CA GLY A 109 0.79 -10.57 5.34
C GLY A 109 1.26 -11.60 6.38
N THR A 110 1.80 -11.14 7.51
CA THR A 110 2.36 -11.98 8.58
C THR A 110 1.48 -11.97 9.82
N HIS A 111 1.83 -12.83 10.78
CA HIS A 111 1.15 -12.84 12.08
C HIS A 111 1.52 -11.58 12.87
N LEU A 112 0.52 -10.86 13.38
CA LEU A 112 0.72 -9.60 14.11
C LEU A 112 1.67 -9.73 15.32
N GLU A 113 1.69 -10.90 15.95
CA GLU A 113 2.59 -11.24 17.07
C GLU A 113 4.08 -11.15 16.69
N ILE A 114 4.41 -11.29 15.40
CA ILE A 114 5.79 -11.14 14.91
C ILE A 114 6.17 -9.65 14.82
N LEU A 115 5.20 -8.77 14.59
CA LEU A 115 5.42 -7.33 14.37
C LEU A 115 5.33 -6.50 15.66
N SER A 116 4.59 -6.98 16.66
CA SER A 116 4.42 -6.27 17.91
C SER A 116 4.52 -7.23 19.10
N LYS A 117 5.45 -6.93 20.01
CA LYS A 117 5.67 -7.70 21.24
C LYS A 117 4.78 -7.26 22.39
N ASP A 118 4.24 -6.05 22.32
CA ASP A 118 3.59 -5.36 23.45
C ASP A 118 2.07 -5.21 23.23
N GLU A 119 1.45 -6.14 22.49
CA GLU A 119 0.01 -6.21 22.15
C GLU A 119 -0.57 -5.02 21.35
N LYS A 120 0.15 -3.90 21.24
CA LYS A 120 -0.28 -2.73 20.47
C LYS A 120 -0.23 -3.04 18.98
N LEU A 121 -1.35 -2.83 18.29
CA LEU A 121 -1.43 -3.01 16.83
C LEU A 121 -0.41 -2.08 16.13
N PRO A 122 0.35 -2.57 15.13
CA PRO A 122 1.37 -1.80 14.42
C PRO A 122 0.69 -0.82 13.44
N LEU A 123 0.11 0.25 13.98
CA LEU A 123 -0.45 1.33 13.19
C LEU A 123 0.67 2.09 12.49
N SER A 124 0.53 2.27 11.19
CA SER A 124 1.46 3.05 10.39
C SER A 124 1.39 4.54 10.83
N PRO A 125 2.53 5.16 11.18
CA PRO A 125 2.56 6.55 11.63
C PRO A 125 2.43 7.56 10.47
N ILE A 126 2.63 7.11 9.23
CA ILE A 126 2.69 7.95 8.04
C ILE A 126 1.82 7.40 6.93
N ASP A 127 1.29 8.31 6.11
CA ASP A 127 0.94 7.99 4.72
C ASP A 127 2.21 8.08 3.88
N VAL A 128 2.62 6.98 3.25
CA VAL A 128 3.73 7.05 2.28
C VAL A 128 3.31 7.85 1.05
N THR A 129 4.30 8.34 0.31
CA THR A 129 4.08 9.30 -0.77
C THR A 129 3.02 8.90 -1.79
N VAL A 130 2.94 7.62 -2.18
CA VAL A 130 1.90 7.16 -3.12
C VAL A 130 0.49 7.28 -2.52
N VAL A 131 0.32 7.00 -1.23
CA VAL A 131 -0.94 7.13 -0.51
C VAL A 131 -1.36 8.59 -0.44
N SER A 132 -0.44 9.47 -0.04
CA SER A 132 -0.66 10.91 0.00
C SER A 132 -1.07 11.46 -1.38
N ARG A 133 -0.38 11.05 -2.45
CA ARG A 133 -0.69 11.47 -3.83
C ARG A 133 -2.07 11.00 -4.31
N LEU A 134 -2.46 9.78 -3.98
CA LEU A 134 -3.79 9.27 -4.33
C LEU A 134 -4.88 10.10 -3.63
N LEU A 135 -4.72 10.35 -2.34
CA LEU A 135 -5.66 11.15 -1.55
C LEU A 135 -5.72 12.60 -2.06
N THR A 136 -4.58 13.23 -2.33
CA THR A 136 -4.55 14.61 -2.87
C THR A 136 -5.08 14.73 -4.29
N ALA A 137 -5.06 13.65 -5.07
CA ALA A 137 -5.69 13.56 -6.40
C ALA A 137 -7.19 13.22 -6.35
N GLY A 138 -7.78 13.10 -5.15
CA GLY A 138 -9.22 12.90 -4.96
C GLY A 138 -9.69 11.44 -4.97
N ALA A 139 -8.77 10.48 -4.91
CA ALA A 139 -9.11 9.07 -4.80
C ALA A 139 -9.67 8.72 -3.41
N VAL A 140 -10.44 7.62 -3.34
CA VAL A 140 -10.93 7.05 -2.09
C VAL A 140 -10.21 5.73 -1.82
N ILE A 141 -9.42 5.68 -0.74
CA ILE A 141 -8.79 4.42 -0.31
C ILE A 141 -9.81 3.62 0.48
N LYS A 142 -10.05 2.39 0.02
CA LYS A 142 -11.06 1.48 0.58
C LYS A 142 -10.50 0.43 1.51
N SER A 143 -9.20 0.12 1.41
CA SER A 143 -8.56 -0.89 2.25
C SER A 143 -7.07 -1.01 2.01
N THR A 144 -6.43 -1.81 2.88
CA THR A 144 -5.24 -2.56 2.51
C THR A 144 -5.57 -3.95 1.93
N SER A 145 -4.75 -4.45 1.01
CA SER A 145 -4.92 -5.76 0.37
C SER A 145 -4.12 -6.85 1.04
N THR A 146 -4.72 -8.04 1.19
CA THR A 146 -3.98 -9.25 1.54
C THR A 146 -2.79 -9.45 0.61
N CYS A 147 -1.68 -9.87 1.20
CA CYS A 147 -0.43 -10.17 0.52
C CYS A 147 0.26 -11.33 1.24
N GLU A 148 1.28 -11.84 0.59
CA GLU A 148 2.10 -12.95 1.05
C GLU A 148 2.93 -12.53 2.28
N ASN A 149 3.24 -13.49 3.14
CA ASN A 149 4.01 -13.26 4.37
C ASN A 149 5.38 -12.66 4.05
N PHE A 150 5.63 -11.45 4.58
CA PHE A 150 6.76 -10.58 4.26
C PHE A 150 6.95 -10.32 2.77
N TYR A 151 5.90 -10.46 1.96
CA TYR A 151 5.92 -10.37 0.48
C TYR A 151 6.90 -11.35 -0.17
N ALA A 152 7.40 -12.33 0.58
CA ALA A 152 8.55 -13.14 0.22
C ALA A 152 8.18 -14.38 -0.62
N SER A 153 7.02 -14.36 -1.28
CA SER A 153 6.55 -15.48 -2.09
C SER A 153 5.80 -14.99 -3.32
N PRO A 154 6.11 -15.52 -4.52
CA PRO A 154 5.26 -15.38 -5.69
C PRO A 154 4.09 -16.38 -5.69
N LEU A 155 4.08 -17.30 -4.73
CA LEU A 155 3.11 -18.39 -4.57
C LEU A 155 2.20 -18.15 -3.37
N LEU A 156 0.94 -18.54 -3.51
CA LEU A 156 -0.17 -17.81 -2.94
C LEU A 156 -0.79 -18.42 -1.67
N TRP A 157 0.04 -19.02 -0.81
CA TRP A 157 -0.41 -19.73 0.40
C TRP A 157 0.32 -19.32 1.66
N THR A 158 1.21 -18.33 1.57
CA THR A 158 2.05 -17.94 2.71
C THR A 158 1.41 -16.88 3.59
N SER A 159 0.40 -16.14 3.11
CA SER A 159 -0.32 -15.14 3.90
C SER A 159 -0.86 -15.74 5.20
N ALA A 160 -0.59 -15.07 6.32
CA ALA A 160 -1.04 -15.47 7.65
C ALA A 160 -2.58 -15.44 7.78
N SER A 161 -3.29 -14.65 6.98
CA SER A 161 -4.75 -14.56 7.06
C SER A 161 -5.44 -15.75 6.41
N ARG A 162 -5.01 -16.09 5.18
CA ARG A 162 -5.40 -17.24 4.33
C ARG A 162 -4.87 -17.02 2.90
N PRO A 163 -4.88 -18.05 2.04
CA PRO A 163 -4.69 -17.87 0.60
C PRO A 163 -5.69 -16.90 -0.02
N VAL A 164 -5.26 -16.08 -0.98
CA VAL A 164 -6.14 -15.30 -1.85
C VAL A 164 -6.62 -16.20 -2.99
N TYR A 165 -7.92 -16.19 -3.27
CA TYR A 165 -8.50 -17.04 -4.32
C TYR A 165 -8.60 -16.33 -5.66
N HIS A 166 -8.36 -17.07 -6.73
CA HIS A 166 -8.53 -16.60 -8.11
C HIS A 166 -10.01 -16.30 -8.41
N PRO A 167 -10.35 -15.14 -9.01
CA PRO A 167 -11.74 -14.76 -9.22
C PRO A 167 -12.50 -15.73 -10.16
N LEU A 168 -11.88 -16.22 -11.24
CA LEU A 168 -12.54 -17.18 -12.14
C LEU A 168 -12.51 -18.63 -11.66
N LEU A 169 -11.70 -18.95 -10.65
CA LEU A 169 -11.38 -20.33 -10.26
C LEU A 169 -11.16 -20.37 -8.74
N HIS A 170 -12.25 -20.27 -7.98
CA HIS A 170 -12.18 -20.31 -6.53
C HIS A 170 -11.42 -21.56 -6.06
N GLY A 171 -10.53 -21.40 -5.07
CA GLY A 171 -9.61 -22.46 -4.62
C GLY A 171 -8.28 -22.52 -5.39
N HIS A 172 -8.12 -21.81 -6.51
CA HIS A 172 -6.85 -21.69 -7.23
C HIS A 172 -6.10 -20.40 -6.89
N THR A 173 -4.79 -20.41 -7.19
CA THR A 173 -3.88 -19.27 -7.04
C THR A 173 -4.23 -18.11 -7.99
N ALA A 174 -4.26 -16.89 -7.46
CA ALA A 174 -4.24 -15.60 -8.17
C ALA A 174 -2.82 -15.00 -8.45
N GLY A 175 -1.71 -15.72 -8.16
CA GLY A 175 -0.33 -15.20 -8.16
C GLY A 175 0.03 -14.26 -6.99
N GLY A 176 1.32 -14.01 -6.74
CA GLY A 176 1.83 -13.17 -5.63
C GLY A 176 3.06 -12.33 -6.01
N SER A 177 3.57 -11.42 -5.16
CA SER A 177 3.17 -11.17 -3.77
C SER A 177 2.08 -10.08 -3.60
N SER A 178 1.58 -9.55 -4.71
CA SER A 178 0.51 -8.53 -4.77
C SER A 178 -0.85 -9.17 -5.03
N SER A 179 -1.08 -10.33 -4.43
CA SER A 179 -2.19 -11.22 -4.74
C SER A 179 -3.56 -10.57 -4.58
N GLY A 180 -3.84 -9.98 -3.41
CA GLY A 180 -5.12 -9.32 -3.15
C GLY A 180 -5.39 -8.17 -4.14
N SER A 181 -4.35 -7.37 -4.41
CA SER A 181 -4.40 -6.25 -5.38
C SER A 181 -4.79 -6.72 -6.78
N CYS A 182 -4.11 -7.73 -7.31
CA CYS A 182 -4.41 -8.27 -8.64
C CYS A 182 -5.79 -8.92 -8.71
N ALA A 183 -6.13 -9.77 -7.74
CA ALA A 183 -7.39 -10.50 -7.72
C ALA A 183 -8.60 -9.56 -7.67
N LEU A 184 -8.54 -8.49 -6.89
CA LEU A 184 -9.68 -7.58 -6.73
C LEU A 184 -9.90 -6.68 -7.95
N VAL A 185 -8.83 -6.19 -8.58
CA VAL A 185 -8.94 -5.42 -9.84
C VAL A 185 -9.48 -6.32 -10.96
N ALA A 186 -9.00 -7.57 -11.04
CA ALA A 186 -9.53 -8.55 -11.99
C ALA A 186 -11.01 -8.86 -11.72
N ALA A 187 -11.41 -9.01 -10.45
CA ALA A 187 -12.80 -9.20 -10.08
C ALA A 187 -13.69 -8.03 -10.49
N ASN A 188 -13.26 -6.79 -10.27
CA ASN A 188 -14.00 -5.61 -10.73
C ASN A 188 -14.20 -5.63 -12.27
N ALA A 189 -13.15 -5.97 -13.03
CA ALA A 189 -13.28 -6.10 -14.49
C ALA A 189 -14.33 -7.15 -14.89
N LEU A 190 -14.43 -8.24 -14.14
CA LEU A 190 -15.46 -9.28 -14.34
C LEU A 190 -16.86 -8.80 -13.96
N VAL A 191 -17.01 -8.05 -12.86
CA VAL A 191 -18.29 -7.41 -12.47
C VAL A 191 -18.77 -6.49 -13.59
N VAL A 192 -17.89 -5.61 -14.09
CA VAL A 192 -18.20 -4.68 -15.19
C VAL A 192 -18.60 -5.43 -16.47
N ALA A 193 -18.02 -6.61 -16.71
CA ALA A 193 -18.39 -7.50 -17.81
C ALA A 193 -19.67 -8.34 -17.56
N GLY A 194 -20.36 -8.15 -16.43
CA GLY A 194 -21.57 -8.89 -16.07
C GLY A 194 -21.31 -10.35 -15.69
N ARG A 195 -20.10 -10.67 -15.20
CA ARG A 195 -19.65 -12.03 -14.85
C ARG A 195 -19.64 -12.30 -13.35
N ASP A 196 -20.14 -11.37 -12.55
CA ASP A 196 -20.40 -11.61 -11.13
C ASP A 196 -21.66 -12.46 -10.95
N SER A 197 -21.72 -13.18 -9.85
CA SER A 197 -22.84 -14.07 -9.54
C SER A 197 -23.35 -13.81 -8.12
N ASN A 198 -24.59 -14.22 -7.85
CA ASN A 198 -25.24 -14.02 -6.55
C ASN A 198 -25.09 -15.22 -5.60
N ASP A 199 -24.28 -16.22 -5.96
CA ASP A 199 -24.00 -17.38 -5.09
C ASP A 199 -22.78 -17.10 -4.21
N SER A 200 -22.80 -17.55 -2.96
CA SER A 200 -21.77 -17.24 -1.95
C SER A 200 -20.38 -17.77 -2.31
N TYR A 201 -20.30 -18.75 -3.23
CA TYR A 201 -19.04 -19.33 -3.70
C TYR A 201 -18.46 -18.65 -4.94
N THR A 202 -19.27 -17.91 -5.68
CA THR A 202 -18.90 -17.32 -6.98
C THR A 202 -19.13 -15.82 -7.04
N SER A 203 -19.71 -15.22 -6.00
CA SER A 203 -19.78 -13.78 -5.83
C SER A 203 -18.41 -13.22 -5.47
N PHE A 204 -18.06 -12.08 -6.05
CA PHE A 204 -16.81 -11.38 -5.72
C PHE A 204 -16.92 -10.49 -4.48
N GLY A 205 -18.15 -10.18 -4.03
CA GLY A 205 -18.39 -9.17 -3.00
C GLY A 205 -18.03 -7.75 -3.48
N PRO A 206 -17.78 -6.81 -2.56
CA PRO A 206 -17.30 -5.48 -2.91
C PRO A 206 -15.99 -5.55 -3.71
N THR A 207 -15.82 -4.65 -4.69
CA THR A 207 -14.60 -4.55 -5.51
C THR A 207 -14.06 -3.12 -5.57
N VAL A 208 -12.86 -2.95 -6.14
CA VAL A 208 -12.25 -1.63 -6.39
C VAL A 208 -11.80 -1.49 -7.83
N GLU A 209 -11.71 -0.25 -8.29
CA GLU A 209 -11.30 0.06 -9.65
C GLU A 209 -9.79 0.00 -9.86
N LEU A 210 -9.03 0.38 -8.83
CA LEU A 210 -7.59 0.53 -8.91
C LEU A 210 -6.93 -0.13 -7.69
N ALA A 211 -5.70 -0.59 -7.85
CA ALA A 211 -4.88 -1.05 -6.74
C ALA A 211 -3.42 -0.63 -6.90
N ILE A 212 -2.74 -0.41 -5.78
CA ILE A 212 -1.29 -0.22 -5.73
C ILE A 212 -0.65 -1.49 -5.16
N GLY A 213 0.12 -2.19 -5.99
CA GLY A 213 0.94 -3.33 -5.60
C GLY A 213 2.42 -2.97 -5.41
N THR A 214 3.23 -3.97 -5.06
CA THR A 214 4.70 -3.89 -5.10
C THR A 214 5.27 -5.13 -5.78
N ASP A 215 6.46 -5.00 -6.36
CA ASP A 215 7.33 -6.13 -6.70
C ASP A 215 7.95 -6.76 -5.43
#